data_AF-A0A7S3H915-F1
#
_entry.id   AF-A0A7S3H915-F1
#
_cell.length_a   1.000
_cell.length_b   1.000
_cell.length_c   1.000
_cell.angle_alpha   90.00
_cell.angle_beta   90.00
_cell.angle_gamma   90.00
#
_symmetry.space_group_name_H-M   'P 1'
#
loop_
_entity.id
_entity.type
_entity.pdbx_description
1 polymer ?
#
loop_
_entity_poly.entity_id
_entity_poly.type
_entity_poly.pdbx_seq_one_letter_code
_entity_poly.pdbx_strand_id
1 'polypeptide(L)'
;NLVICQWGFDDEANHLLYQNKLPAVRWVGGVELELIAIATGGRIVPRFEELTPEKLGKAGTVKELCFGTTKEQMLVIEDCANSKAVTVLVRGGNQMVVDEAKRCLHD
;
A
#
# COMPACT_ATOMS: atom_id res chain seq x y z
N ASN A 1 11.11 -4.32 5.72
CA ASN A 1 9.77 -4.64 6.28
C ASN A 1 8.97 -3.37 6.43
N LEU A 2 7.67 -3.43 6.19
CA LEU A 2 6.74 -2.29 6.23
C LEU A 2 5.50 -2.73 7.00
N VAL A 3 4.96 -1.87 7.84
CA VAL A 3 3.69 -2.07 8.53
C VAL A 3 2.61 -1.24 7.83
N ILE A 4 1.43 -1.83 7.63
CA ILE A 4 0.29 -1.15 7.00
C ILE A 4 -0.92 -1.35 7.90
N CYS A 5 -1.50 -0.24 8.35
CA CYS A 5 -2.63 -0.21 9.28
C CYS A 5 -3.82 0.51 8.64
N GLN A 6 -5.01 -0.09 8.80
CA GLN A 6 -6.26 0.52 8.34
C GLN A 6 -6.56 1.83 9.10
N TRP A 7 -6.34 1.81 10.41
CA TRP A 7 -6.56 2.96 11.29
C TRP A 7 -5.23 3.57 11.75
N GLY A 8 -5.31 4.77 12.31
CA GLY A 8 -4.19 5.41 12.97
C GLY A 8 -3.80 4.70 14.28
N PHE A 9 -2.59 5.00 14.73
CA PHE A 9 -2.06 4.62 16.04
C PHE A 9 -1.32 5.82 16.63
N ASP A 10 -1.06 5.79 17.93
CA ASP A 10 -0.47 6.90 18.67
C ASP A 10 0.96 7.24 18.21
N ASP A 11 1.36 8.49 18.39
CA ASP A 11 2.69 8.99 17.99
C ASP A 11 3.83 8.27 18.72
N GLU A 12 3.61 7.81 19.95
CA GLU A 12 4.57 7.01 20.70
C GLU A 12 4.87 5.68 20.01
N ALA A 13 3.82 4.97 19.55
CA ALA A 13 3.98 3.75 18.78
C ALA A 13 4.70 3.99 17.46
N ASN A 14 4.42 5.12 16.78
CA ASN A 14 5.13 5.51 15.57
C ASN A 14 6.63 5.76 15.81
N HIS A 15 6.95 6.42 16.92
CA HIS A 15 8.33 6.67 17.29
C HIS A 15 9.08 5.36 17.57
N LEU A 16 8.45 4.44 18.31
CA LEU A 16 9.01 3.11 18.59
C LEU A 16 9.23 2.30 17.30
N LEU A 17 8.27 2.32 16.37
CA LEU A 17 8.41 1.66 15.06
C LEU A 17 9.58 2.24 14.27
N TYR A 18 9.72 3.57 14.26
CA TYR A 18 10.82 4.24 13.59
C TYR A 18 12.20 3.87 14.18
N GLN A 19 12.33 3.85 15.51
CA GLN A 19 13.55 3.41 16.19
C GLN A 19 13.93 1.97 15.83
N ASN A 20 12.94 1.10 15.66
CA ASN A 20 13.12 -0.29 15.24
C ASN A 20 13.31 -0.47 13.72
N LYS A 21 13.45 0.63 12.96
CA LYS A 21 13.61 0.63 11.49
C LYS A 21 12.43 -0.03 10.77
N LEU A 22 11.23 0.10 11.33
CA LEU A 22 9.98 -0.39 10.77
C LEU A 22 9.13 0.81 10.31
N PRO A 23 9.19 1.20 9.03
CA PRO A 23 8.26 2.18 8.50
C PRO A 23 6.82 1.66 8.62
N ALA A 24 5.89 2.59 8.84
CA ALA A 24 4.49 2.26 9.02
C ALA A 24 3.58 3.25 8.27
N VAL A 25 2.56 2.72 7.60
CA VAL A 25 1.50 3.48 6.94
C VAL A 25 0.24 3.38 7.79
N ARG A 26 -0.38 4.53 8.05
CA ARG A 26 -1.63 4.68 8.80
C ARG A 26 -2.74 5.14 7.86
N TRP A 27 -3.99 4.91 8.26
CA TRP A 27 -5.18 5.38 7.52
C TRP A 27 -5.31 4.80 6.11
N VAL A 28 -5.02 3.52 5.95
CA VAL A 28 -5.25 2.82 4.68
C VAL A 28 -6.70 2.40 4.56
N GLY A 29 -7.34 2.64 3.41
CA GLY A 29 -8.71 2.19 3.19
C GLY A 29 -8.82 0.66 3.19
N GLY A 30 -10.01 0.16 3.54
CA GLY A 30 -10.23 -1.28 3.68
C GLY A 30 -10.02 -2.05 2.38
N VAL A 31 -10.48 -1.49 1.27
CA VAL A 31 -10.34 -2.10 -0.07
C VAL A 31 -8.87 -2.16 -0.49
N GLU A 32 -8.11 -1.10 -0.23
CA GLU A 32 -6.67 -1.05 -0.50
C GLU A 32 -5.91 -2.08 0.33
N LEU A 33 -6.28 -2.25 1.61
CA LEU A 33 -5.66 -3.24 2.48
C LEU A 33 -5.92 -4.68 1.99
N GLU A 34 -7.13 -4.96 1.53
CA GLU A 34 -7.49 -6.25 0.92
C GLU A 34 -6.69 -6.53 -0.36
N LEU A 35 -6.58 -5.54 -1.25
CA LEU A 35 -5.80 -5.66 -2.49
C LEU A 35 -4.32 -5.92 -2.20
N ILE A 36 -3.74 -5.22 -1.22
CA ILE A 36 -2.35 -5.43 -0.81
C ILE A 36 -2.16 -6.84 -0.23
N ALA A 37 -3.09 -7.32 0.59
CA ALA A 37 -3.05 -8.68 1.13
C ALA A 37 -3.07 -9.73 0.00
N ILE A 38 -3.96 -9.55 -1.00
CA ILE A 38 -4.06 -10.45 -2.16
C ILE A 38 -2.80 -10.41 -3.02
N ALA A 39 -2.22 -9.22 -3.24
CA ALA A 39 -1.02 -9.05 -4.05
C ALA A 39 0.21 -9.69 -3.36
N THR A 40 0.42 -9.37 -2.09
CA THR A 40 1.58 -9.83 -1.32
C THR A 40 1.45 -11.27 -0.80
N GLY A 41 0.24 -11.84 -0.82
CA GLY A 41 -0.08 -13.15 -0.23
C GLY A 41 -0.16 -13.13 1.30
N GLY A 42 -0.13 -11.94 1.91
CA GLY A 42 -0.28 -11.77 3.36
C GLY A 42 -1.72 -11.97 3.81
N ARG A 43 -1.91 -12.15 5.12
CA ARG A 43 -3.24 -12.19 5.75
C ARG A 43 -3.43 -10.95 6.60
N ILE A 44 -4.62 -10.34 6.51
CA ILE A 44 -5.01 -9.24 7.39
C ILE A 44 -5.13 -9.80 8.81
N VAL A 45 -4.39 -9.20 9.75
CA VAL A 45 -4.35 -9.64 11.15
C VAL A 45 -5.17 -8.66 12.00
N PRO A 46 -6.23 -9.12 12.70
CA PRO A 46 -7.09 -8.22 13.47
C PRO A 46 -6.49 -7.82 14.82
N ARG A 47 -5.61 -8.65 15.40
CA ARG A 47 -5.00 -8.47 16.72
C ARG A 47 -3.49 -8.69 16.68
N PHE A 48 -2.74 -7.83 17.37
CA PHE A 48 -1.26 -7.91 17.39
C PHE A 48 -0.74 -9.25 17.94
N GLU A 49 -1.45 -9.85 18.88
CA GLU A 49 -1.11 -11.15 19.51
C GLU A 49 -1.10 -12.31 18.50
N GLU A 50 -1.85 -12.17 17.42
CA GLU A 50 -1.98 -13.20 16.38
C GLU A 50 -0.97 -13.04 15.25
N LEU A 51 -0.09 -12.04 15.33
CA LEU A 51 0.91 -11.75 14.31
C LEU A 51 1.97 -12.87 14.30
N THR A 52 2.05 -13.55 13.17
CA THR A 52 2.99 -14.67 12.96
C THR A 52 3.72 -14.48 11.64
N PRO A 53 4.96 -14.97 11.49
CA PRO A 53 5.72 -14.82 10.25
C PRO A 53 5.02 -15.39 9.01
N GLU A 54 4.17 -16.40 9.20
CA GLU A 54 3.40 -17.07 8.14
C GLU A 54 2.28 -16.18 7.57
N LYS A 55 1.79 -15.21 8.35
CA LYS A 55 0.74 -14.27 7.92
C LYS A 55 1.31 -13.06 7.19
N LEU A 56 2.64 -12.88 7.19
CA LEU A 56 3.30 -11.75 6.54
C LEU A 56 3.29 -11.90 5.02
N GLY A 57 2.97 -10.80 4.32
CA GLY A 57 3.08 -10.72 2.87
C GLY A 57 4.53 -10.64 2.40
N LYS A 58 4.77 -11.06 1.15
CA LYS A 58 6.07 -10.93 0.47
C LYS A 58 5.95 -9.97 -0.71
N ALA A 59 6.85 -9.00 -0.74
CA ALA A 59 7.07 -8.07 -1.85
C ALA A 59 8.57 -7.92 -2.07
N GLY A 60 9.00 -7.72 -3.31
CA GLY A 60 10.41 -7.53 -3.64
C GLY A 60 10.86 -6.10 -3.33
N THR A 61 10.12 -5.10 -3.80
CA THR A 61 10.48 -3.69 -3.62
C THR A 61 9.33 -2.88 -3.07
N VAL A 62 9.63 -2.03 -2.08
CA VAL A 62 8.71 -1.01 -1.57
C VAL A 62 9.44 0.32 -1.70
N LYS A 63 8.88 1.24 -2.50
CA LYS A 63 9.49 2.54 -2.77
C LYS A 63 8.44 3.65 -2.69
N GLU A 64 8.87 4.80 -2.21
CA GLU A 64 8.07 6.01 -2.26
C GLU A 64 8.39 6.74 -3.57
N LEU A 65 7.36 7.03 -4.36
CA LEU A 65 7.45 7.82 -5.58
C LEU A 65 6.83 9.19 -5.32
N CYS A 66 7.60 10.24 -5.60
CA CYS A 66 7.12 11.61 -5.63
C CYS A 66 6.75 11.98 -7.06
N PHE A 67 5.57 12.56 -7.26
CA PHE A 67 5.02 12.80 -8.59
C PHE A 67 4.80 14.29 -8.89
N GLY A 68 5.56 14.83 -9.84
CA GLY A 68 5.40 16.20 -10.34
C GLY A 68 6.04 17.27 -9.44
N THR A 69 5.53 18.51 -9.50
CA THR A 69 5.91 19.62 -8.62
C THR A 69 5.00 19.77 -7.40
N THR A 70 3.82 19.14 -7.44
CA THR A 70 2.94 18.96 -6.28
C THR A 70 3.56 17.90 -5.37
N LYS A 71 3.50 18.12 -4.05
CA LYS A 71 4.06 17.21 -3.01
C LYS A 71 3.24 15.92 -2.85
N GLU A 72 2.82 15.31 -3.95
CA GLU A 72 2.11 14.04 -3.96
C GLU A 72 3.13 12.91 -3.86
N GLN A 73 3.14 12.25 -2.71
CA GLN A 73 3.94 11.07 -2.46
C GLN A 73 3.02 9.85 -2.49
N MET A 74 3.41 8.82 -3.25
CA MET A 74 2.72 7.54 -3.29
C MET A 74 3.69 6.43 -2.92
N LEU A 75 3.20 5.46 -2.16
CA LEU A 75 3.94 4.25 -1.86
C LEU A 75 3.63 3.19 -2.92
N VAL A 76 4.67 2.68 -3.59
CA VAL A 76 4.56 1.64 -4.60
C VAL A 76 5.20 0.36 -4.08
N ILE A 77 4.42 -0.72 -4.13
CA ILE A 77 4.81 -2.07 -3.72
C ILE A 77 4.88 -2.92 -4.99
N GLU A 78 6.07 -3.40 -5.34
CA GLU A 78 6.37 -4.16 -6.56
C GLU A 78 6.92 -5.56 -6.21
N ASP A 79 6.94 -6.44 -7.22
CA ASP A 79 7.44 -7.82 -7.12
C ASP A 79 6.76 -8.61 -6.00
N CYS A 80 5.44 -8.45 -5.91
CA CYS A 80 4.61 -9.19 -4.96
C CYS A 80 4.51 -10.67 -5.34
N ALA A 81 4.32 -11.54 -4.35
CA ALA A 81 4.26 -12.99 -4.56
C ALA A 81 3.18 -13.43 -5.57
N ASN A 82 2.08 -12.68 -5.67
CA ASN A 82 0.99 -12.97 -6.59
C ASN A 82 1.04 -12.05 -7.81
N SER A 83 1.51 -12.58 -8.95
CA SER A 83 1.58 -11.86 -10.22
C SER A 83 0.23 -11.62 -10.92
N LYS A 84 -0.88 -12.10 -10.34
CA LYS A 84 -2.24 -11.92 -10.89
C LYS A 84 -2.87 -10.58 -10.50
N ALA A 85 -2.36 -9.93 -9.46
CA ALA A 85 -2.82 -8.60 -9.05
C ALA A 85 -1.96 -7.53 -9.73
N VAL A 86 -2.53 -6.80 -10.68
CA VAL A 86 -1.84 -5.72 -11.41
C VAL A 86 -2.59 -4.42 -11.18
N THR A 87 -1.85 -3.36 -10.90
CA THR A 87 -2.40 -2.01 -10.71
C THR A 87 -1.84 -1.09 -11.78
N VAL A 88 -2.72 -0.42 -12.52
CA VAL A 88 -2.35 0.59 -13.52
C VAL A 88 -2.65 1.97 -12.95
N LEU A 89 -1.62 2.81 -12.84
CA LEU A 89 -1.78 4.21 -12.45
C LEU A 89 -1.93 5.09 -13.69
N VAL A 90 -3.09 5.70 -13.86
CA VAL A 90 -3.37 6.65 -14.94
C VAL A 90 -3.27 8.07 -14.42
N ARG A 91 -2.56 8.94 -15.13
CA ARG A 91 -2.48 10.38 -14.85
C ARG A 91 -2.80 11.19 -16.11
N GLY A 92 -3.45 12.32 -15.94
CA GLY A 92 -3.83 13.22 -17.04
C GLY A 92 -3.92 14.67 -16.55
N GLY A 93 -3.84 15.63 -17.48
CA GLY A 93 -3.88 17.05 -17.15
C GLY A 93 -5.27 17.59 -16.76
N ASN A 94 -6.33 16.78 -16.95
CA ASN A 94 -7.70 17.12 -16.60
C ASN A 94 -8.44 15.85 -16.12
N GLN A 95 -9.30 16.00 -15.12
CA GLN A 95 -10.12 14.91 -14.57
C GLN A 95 -10.94 14.20 -15.66
N MET A 96 -11.52 14.94 -16.61
CA MET A 96 -12.29 14.34 -17.71
C MET A 96 -11.47 13.35 -18.55
N VAL A 97 -10.17 13.64 -18.78
CA VAL A 97 -9.29 12.76 -19.55
C VAL A 97 -8.92 11.50 -18.75
N VAL A 98 -8.72 11.64 -17.44
CA VAL A 98 -8.43 10.50 -16.56
C VAL A 98 -9.61 9.55 -16.46
N ASP A 99 -10.82 10.09 -16.30
CA ASP A 99 -12.04 9.29 -16.20
C ASP A 99 -12.33 8.54 -17.50
N GLU A 100 -12.11 9.19 -18.64
CA GLU A 100 -12.26 8.56 -19.96
C GLU A 100 -11.19 7.48 -20.19
N ALA A 101 -9.93 7.75 -19.87
CA ALA A 101 -8.85 6.77 -19.98
C ALA A 101 -9.10 5.54 -19.08
N LYS A 102 -9.65 5.74 -17.87
CA LYS A 102 -10.05 4.64 -17.00
C LYS A 102 -11.14 3.78 -17.64
N ARG A 103 -12.13 4.38 -18.32
CA ARG A 103 -13.15 3.65 -19.07
C ARG A 103 -12.53 2.86 -20.22
N CYS A 104 -11.68 3.47 -21.04
CA CYS A 104 -11.02 2.80 -22.15
C CYS A 104 -10.08 1.65 -21.75
N LEU A 105 -9.58 1.63 -20.51
CA LEU A 105 -8.79 0.52 -19.97
C LEU A 105 -9.66 -0.62 -19.41
N HIS A 106 -10.91 -0.31 -19.07
CA HIS A 106 -11.88 -1.30 -18.61
C HIS A 106 -12.59 -2.00 -19.77
N ASP A 107 -12.83 -1.27 -20.86
CA ASP A 107 -13.36 -1.79 -22.13
C ASP A 107 -12.30 -2.61 -22.90
#